data_AF-A0A657PTA1-F1
#
_entry.id   AF-A0A657PTA1-F1
#
_cell.length_a   1.000
_cell.length_b   1.000
_cell.length_c   1.000
_cell.angle_alpha   90.00
_cell.angle_beta   90.00
_cell.angle_gamma   90.00
#
_symmetry.space_group_name_H-M   'P 1'
#
loop_
_entity.id
_entity.type
_entity.pdbx_description
1 polymer ?
#
loop_
_entity_poly.entity_id
_entity_poly.type
_entity_poly.pdbx_seq_one_letter_code
_entity_poly.pdbx_strand_id
1 'polypeptide(L)'
;MPPTPEQLRALQRLLSEELEGVEEMARVLSEEYHALSGGEPQEISAATEHKREALDRLARRSTQRERFLRAAGLPVTGRALADRLRGTPASDVLLESLHRLQQGLEEVRRQNRINGGIVSLGQRHARQAIGILSGRSRESDTYGPRGEQRNGADPNPLAKV
;
A
#
# COMPACT_ATOMS: atom_id res chain seq x y z
N MET A 1 15.31 -26.16 22.16
CA MET A 1 16.75 -25.81 22.06
C MET A 1 16.93 -24.32 21.85
N PRO A 2 17.86 -23.67 22.57
CA PRO A 2 18.23 -22.28 22.31
C PRO A 2 18.85 -22.12 20.90
N PRO A 3 18.69 -20.96 20.24
CA PRO A 3 19.30 -20.71 18.94
C PRO A 3 20.82 -20.72 19.05
N THR A 4 21.49 -21.30 18.06
CA THR A 4 22.95 -21.33 17.97
C THR A 4 23.51 -19.95 17.59
N PRO A 5 24.76 -19.61 17.96
CA PRO A 5 25.38 -18.35 17.57
C PRO A 5 25.40 -18.10 16.06
N GLU A 6 25.55 -19.17 15.26
CA GLU A 6 25.51 -19.10 13.80
C GLU A 6 24.11 -18.72 13.28
N GLN A 7 23.05 -19.31 13.87
CA GLN A 7 21.67 -18.95 13.56
C GLN A 7 21.36 -17.48 13.92
N LEU A 8 21.89 -16.99 15.04
CA LEU A 8 21.72 -15.58 15.46
C LEU A 8 22.38 -14.62 14.46
N ARG A 9 23.60 -14.91 13.99
CA ARG A 9 24.29 -14.09 12.98
C ARG A 9 23.57 -14.13 11.63
N ALA A 10 23.10 -15.30 11.20
CA ALA A 10 22.33 -15.43 9.97
C ALA A 10 21.01 -14.65 10.02
N LEU A 11 20.31 -14.72 11.16
CA LEU A 11 19.09 -13.94 11.39
C LEU A 11 19.36 -12.44 11.38
N GLN A 12 20.43 -11.99 12.02
CA GLN A 12 20.82 -10.58 12.03
C GLN A 12 21.02 -10.06 10.61
N ARG A 13 21.78 -10.79 9.78
CA ARG A 13 22.00 -10.42 8.37
C ARG A 13 20.68 -10.35 7.59
N LEU A 14 19.80 -11.33 7.75
CA LEU A 14 18.49 -11.34 7.07
C LEU A 14 17.62 -10.14 7.49
N LEU A 15 17.63 -9.78 8.77
CA LEU A 15 16.89 -8.61 9.27
C LEU A 15 17.48 -7.30 8.76
N SER A 16 18.80 -7.19 8.66
CA SER A 16 19.46 -6.02 8.06
C SER A 16 19.10 -5.87 6.57
N GLU A 17 19.18 -6.96 5.80
CA GLU A 17 18.78 -6.98 4.39
C GLU A 17 17.29 -6.61 4.21
N GLU A 18 16.41 -7.10 5.08
CA GLU A 18 14.99 -6.69 5.07
C GLU A 18 14.80 -5.21 5.39
N LEU A 19 15.51 -4.68 6.38
CA LEU A 19 15.41 -3.28 6.79
C LEU A 19 15.83 -2.33 5.67
N GLU A 20 16.94 -2.63 4.99
CA GLU A 20 17.37 -1.90 3.79
C GLU A 20 16.29 -1.92 2.70
N GLY A 21 15.58 -3.04 2.54
CA GLY A 21 14.50 -3.16 1.57
C GLY A 21 13.26 -2.34 1.94
N VAL A 22 12.97 -2.23 3.23
CA VAL A 22 11.90 -1.37 3.74
C VAL A 22 12.25 0.11 3.57
N GLU A 23 13.49 0.50 3.83
CA GLU A 23 13.98 1.86 3.60
C GLU A 23 13.97 2.23 2.11
N GLU A 24 14.37 1.31 1.24
CA GLU A 24 14.25 1.45 -0.22
C GLU A 24 12.79 1.63 -0.65
N MET A 25 11.88 0.79 -0.14
CA MET A 25 10.45 0.90 -0.44
C MET A 25 9.87 2.24 0.03
N ALA A 26 10.29 2.74 1.20
CA ALA A 26 9.86 4.05 1.68
C ALA A 26 10.32 5.18 0.75
N ARG A 27 11.56 5.12 0.25
CA ARG A 27 12.08 6.08 -0.73
C ARG A 27 11.29 6.05 -2.03
N VAL A 28 11.03 4.87 -2.58
CA VAL A 28 10.26 4.70 -3.81
C VAL A 28 8.83 5.22 -3.65
N LEU A 29 8.19 5.01 -2.49
CA LEU A 29 6.86 5.58 -2.23
C LEU A 29 6.89 7.12 -2.10
N SER A 30 8.00 7.70 -1.63
CA SER A 30 8.18 9.15 -1.63
C SER A 30 8.37 9.70 -3.06
N GLU A 31 9.14 9.01 -3.90
CA GLU A 31 9.30 9.34 -5.31
C GLU A 31 7.95 9.25 -6.05
N GLU A 32 7.17 8.19 -5.80
CA GLU A 32 5.81 8.04 -6.32
C GLU A 32 4.90 9.19 -5.87
N TYR A 33 4.99 9.64 -4.62
CA TYR A 33 4.24 10.79 -4.14
C TYR A 33 4.56 12.07 -4.94
N HIS A 34 5.86 12.33 -5.18
CA HIS A 34 6.28 13.50 -5.95
C HIS A 34 5.83 13.42 -7.40
N ALA A 35 6.01 12.27 -8.06
CA ALA A 35 5.57 12.05 -9.43
C ALA A 35 4.03 12.19 -9.57
N LEU A 36 3.26 11.62 -8.64
CA LEU A 36 1.80 11.75 -8.62
C LEU A 36 1.33 13.19 -8.36
N SER A 37 2.09 13.95 -7.56
CA SER A 37 1.78 15.36 -7.28
C SER A 37 2.16 16.28 -8.43
N GLY A 38 3.24 15.97 -9.16
CA GLY A 38 3.68 16.69 -10.35
C GLY A 38 2.80 16.44 -11.57
N GLY A 39 2.22 15.22 -11.68
CA GLY A 39 1.26 14.88 -12.72
C GLY A 39 1.89 14.49 -14.06
N GLU A 40 3.22 14.37 -14.14
CA GLU A 40 3.94 14.00 -15.36
C GLU A 40 3.80 12.48 -15.66
N PRO A 41 3.18 12.08 -16.78
CA PRO A 41 2.87 10.66 -17.04
C PRO A 41 4.10 9.76 -17.11
N GLN A 42 5.23 10.29 -17.60
CA GLN A 42 6.48 9.54 -17.70
C GLN A 42 7.08 9.25 -16.31
N GLU A 43 7.04 10.24 -15.42
CA GLU A 43 7.53 10.10 -14.03
C GLU A 43 6.67 9.13 -13.24
N ILE A 44 5.35 9.17 -13.43
CA ILE A 44 4.42 8.23 -12.80
C ILE A 44 4.68 6.79 -13.26
N SER A 45 4.94 6.58 -14.56
CA SER A 45 5.26 5.26 -15.09
C SER A 45 6.59 4.73 -14.54
N ALA A 46 7.63 5.56 -14.49
CA ALA A 46 8.92 5.19 -13.92
C ALA A 46 8.81 4.84 -12.43
N ALA A 47 8.11 5.67 -11.65
CA ALA A 47 7.87 5.42 -10.22
C ALA A 47 7.08 4.12 -9.99
N THR A 48 6.12 3.81 -10.87
CA THR A 48 5.34 2.56 -10.80
C THR A 48 6.22 1.33 -11.03
N GLU A 49 7.14 1.38 -11.99
CA GLU A 49 8.05 0.27 -12.26
C GLU A 49 9.06 0.08 -11.12
N HIS A 50 9.67 1.16 -10.61
CA HIS A 50 10.55 1.11 -9.45
C HIS A 50 9.86 0.50 -8.23
N LYS A 51 8.58 0.85 -8.00
CA LYS A 51 7.76 0.27 -6.92
C LYS A 51 7.55 -1.22 -7.10
N ARG A 52 7.28 -1.67 -8.32
CA ARG A 52 7.10 -3.09 -8.63
C ARG A 52 8.37 -3.87 -8.32
N GLU A 53 9.52 -3.39 -8.77
CA GLU A 53 10.78 -4.05 -8.51
C GLU A 53 11.15 -4.08 -7.02
N ALA A 54 10.96 -2.96 -6.30
CA ALA A 54 11.22 -2.88 -4.87
C ALA A 54 10.32 -3.85 -4.08
N LEU A 55 9.04 -3.97 -4.46
CA LEU A 55 8.10 -4.94 -3.88
C LEU A 55 8.55 -6.38 -4.13
N ASP A 56 8.97 -6.72 -5.35
CA ASP A 56 9.47 -8.04 -5.70
C ASP A 56 10.72 -8.41 -4.88
N ARG A 57 11.64 -7.45 -4.69
CA ARG A 57 12.83 -7.62 -3.84
C ARG A 57 12.44 -7.86 -2.38
N LEU A 58 11.54 -7.04 -1.83
CA LEU A 58 11.10 -7.16 -0.44
C LEU A 58 10.36 -8.48 -0.18
N ALA A 59 9.51 -8.93 -1.11
CA ALA A 59 8.80 -10.20 -1.01
C ALA A 59 9.76 -11.40 -1.00
N ARG A 60 10.81 -11.37 -1.82
CA ARG A 60 11.85 -12.40 -1.84
C ARG A 60 12.60 -12.46 -0.50
N ARG A 61 12.99 -11.30 0.06
CA ARG A 61 13.67 -11.21 1.36
C ARG A 61 12.79 -11.75 2.50
N SER A 62 11.51 -11.38 2.52
CA SER A 62 10.53 -11.93 3.48
C SER A 62 10.42 -13.44 3.40
N THR A 63 10.29 -13.98 2.18
CA THR A 63 10.21 -15.43 1.94
C THR A 63 11.49 -16.15 2.40
N GLN A 64 12.66 -15.54 2.15
CA GLN A 64 13.95 -16.09 2.58
C GLN A 64 14.05 -16.16 4.11
N ARG A 65 13.62 -15.11 4.82
CA ARG A 65 13.56 -15.10 6.29
C ARG A 65 12.60 -16.16 6.81
N GLU A 66 11.39 -16.26 6.26
CA GLU A 66 10.42 -17.28 6.70
C GLU A 66 10.97 -18.70 6.51
N ARG A 67 11.59 -18.97 5.37
CA ARG A 67 12.23 -20.27 5.08
C ARG A 67 13.35 -20.56 6.07
N PHE A 68 14.18 -19.57 6.37
CA PHE A 68 15.25 -19.70 7.37
C PHE A 68 14.69 -19.99 8.76
N LEU A 69 13.69 -19.24 9.23
CA LEU A 69 13.08 -19.43 10.53
C LEU A 69 12.47 -20.83 10.66
N ARG A 70 11.74 -21.30 9.63
CA ARG A 70 11.19 -22.66 9.61
C ARG A 70 12.29 -23.73 9.66
N ALA A 71 13.35 -23.58 8.86
CA ALA A 71 14.46 -24.53 8.83
C ALA A 71 15.24 -24.56 10.15
N ALA A 72 15.36 -23.41 10.83
CA ALA A 72 15.98 -23.29 12.14
C ALA A 72 15.08 -23.74 13.30
N GLY A 73 13.83 -24.13 13.04
CA GLY A 73 12.84 -24.46 14.06
C GLY A 73 12.44 -23.26 14.94
N LEU A 74 12.62 -22.04 14.42
CA LEU A 74 12.29 -20.80 15.10
C LEU A 74 10.87 -20.33 14.75
N PRO A 75 10.18 -19.63 15.67
CA PRO A 75 8.88 -19.06 15.36
C PRO A 75 8.97 -18.02 14.23
N VAL A 76 8.00 -18.07 13.31
CA VAL A 76 7.89 -17.12 12.20
C VAL A 76 7.17 -15.82 12.63
N THR A 77 6.37 -15.89 13.70
CA THR A 77 5.63 -14.75 14.22
C THR A 77 6.51 -13.84 15.07
N GLY A 78 6.42 -12.52 14.84
CA GLY A 78 7.31 -11.53 15.48
C GLY A 78 7.30 -11.57 17.01
N ARG A 79 6.15 -11.77 17.65
CA ARG A 79 6.06 -11.87 19.12
C ARG A 79 6.74 -13.13 19.67
N ALA A 80 6.45 -14.29 19.09
CA ALA A 80 7.04 -15.55 19.53
C ALA A 80 8.53 -15.62 19.21
N LEU A 81 8.96 -15.00 18.10
CA LEU A 81 10.37 -14.85 17.76
C LEU A 81 11.08 -13.95 18.78
N ALA A 82 10.51 -12.79 19.11
CA ALA A 82 11.04 -11.91 20.14
C ALA A 82 11.17 -12.62 21.49
N ASP A 83 10.13 -13.35 21.92
CA ASP A 83 10.18 -14.20 23.12
C ASP A 83 11.30 -15.23 23.08
N ARG A 84 11.55 -15.81 21.90
CA ARG A 84 12.60 -16.81 21.71
C ARG A 84 14.01 -16.23 21.76
N LEU A 85 14.16 -14.96 21.40
CA LEU A 85 15.43 -14.26 21.35
C LEU A 85 15.81 -13.64 22.70
N ARG A 86 14.85 -13.42 23.61
CA ARG A 86 15.13 -12.94 24.97
C ARG A 86 16.14 -13.86 25.67
N GLY A 87 17.16 -13.26 26.27
CA GLY A 87 18.22 -13.99 26.99
C GLY A 87 19.28 -14.62 26.09
N THR A 88 19.24 -14.41 24.77
CA THR A 88 20.35 -14.75 23.89
C THR A 88 21.42 -13.64 23.89
N PRO A 89 22.69 -13.95 23.57
CA PRO A 89 23.76 -12.94 23.55
C PRO A 89 23.53 -11.79 22.57
N ALA A 90 22.70 -12.00 21.54
CA ALA A 90 22.36 -11.00 20.51
C ALA A 90 20.93 -10.45 20.67
N SER A 91 20.31 -10.68 21.83
CA SER A 91 18.91 -10.32 22.10
C SER A 91 18.64 -8.85 21.78
N ASP A 92 19.43 -7.92 22.32
CA ASP A 92 19.15 -6.49 22.21
C ASP A 92 19.18 -6.02 20.75
N VAL A 93 20.22 -6.38 20.01
CA VAL A 93 20.40 -6.00 18.60
C VAL A 93 19.29 -6.60 17.71
N LEU A 94 18.93 -7.86 17.94
CA LEU A 94 17.90 -8.53 17.13
C LEU A 94 16.49 -8.00 17.45
N LEU A 95 16.19 -7.73 18.72
CA LEU A 95 14.93 -7.13 19.14
C LEU A 95 14.79 -5.71 18.61
N GLU A 96 15.85 -4.91 18.65
CA GLU A 96 15.88 -3.57 18.04
C GLU A 96 15.64 -3.65 16.54
N SER A 97 16.30 -4.59 15.84
CA SER A 97 16.12 -4.78 14.40
C SER A 97 14.67 -5.17 14.05
N LEU A 98 14.05 -6.05 14.84
CA LEU A 98 12.64 -6.42 14.67
C LEU A 98 11.71 -5.22 14.90
N HIS A 99 11.99 -4.39 15.90
CA HIS A 99 11.22 -3.17 16.19
C HIS A 99 11.34 -2.16 15.05
N ARG A 100 12.56 -1.88 14.57
CA ARG A 100 12.81 -0.98 13.44
C ARG A 100 12.09 -1.46 12.17
N LEU A 101 12.11 -2.76 11.92
CA LEU A 101 11.40 -3.35 10.79
C LEU A 101 9.88 -3.14 10.88
N GLN A 102 9.30 -3.33 12.08
CA GLN A 102 7.87 -3.07 12.31
C GLN A 102 7.51 -1.61 12.05
N GLN A 103 8.30 -0.68 12.60
CA GLN A 103 8.08 0.76 12.39
C GLN A 103 8.21 1.15 10.91
N GLY A 104 9.23 0.65 10.22
CA GLY A 104 9.41 0.93 8.79
C GLY A 104 8.26 0.39 7.94
N LEU A 105 7.74 -0.80 8.25
CA LEU A 105 6.58 -1.37 7.55
C LEU A 105 5.29 -0.58 7.81
N GLU A 106 5.11 -0.05 9.02
CA GLU A 106 3.98 0.84 9.33
C GLU A 106 4.06 2.15 8.52
N GLU A 107 5.25 2.72 8.40
CA GLU A 107 5.49 3.92 7.63
C GLU A 107 5.25 3.70 6.13
N VAL A 108 5.78 2.61 5.57
CA VAL A 108 5.50 2.18 4.18
C VAL A 108 3.99 2.01 3.95
N ARG A 109 3.26 1.40 4.89
CA ARG A 109 1.79 1.26 4.81
C ARG A 109 1.08 2.61 4.86
N ARG A 110 1.55 3.54 5.70
CA ARG A 110 0.98 4.88 5.80
C ARG A 110 1.16 5.64 4.49
N GLN A 111 2.38 5.64 3.93
CA GLN A 111 2.68 6.32 2.68
C GLN A 111 1.92 5.71 1.49
N ASN A 112 1.79 4.38 1.45
CA ASN A 112 1.01 3.70 0.42
C ASN A 112 -0.47 4.16 0.42
N ARG A 113 -1.09 4.36 1.60
CA ARG A 113 -2.45 4.89 1.70
C ARG A 113 -2.57 6.32 1.18
N ILE A 114 -1.57 7.17 1.44
CA ILE A 114 -1.54 8.55 0.94
C ILE A 114 -1.49 8.55 -0.59
N ASN A 115 -0.54 7.81 -1.17
CA ASN A 115 -0.38 7.72 -2.63
C ASN A 115 -1.65 7.15 -3.28
N GLY A 116 -2.27 6.12 -2.69
CA GLY A 116 -3.54 5.57 -3.16
C GLY A 116 -4.70 6.59 -3.13
N GLY A 117 -4.71 7.50 -2.15
CA GLY A 117 -5.65 8.62 -2.08
C GLY A 117 -5.49 9.59 -3.25
N ILE A 118 -4.25 9.96 -3.59
CA ILE A 118 -3.92 10.86 -4.71
C ILE A 118 -4.34 10.24 -6.04
N VAL A 119 -3.99 8.97 -6.28
CA VAL A 119 -4.41 8.22 -7.48
C VAL A 119 -5.93 8.20 -7.60
N SER A 120 -6.64 7.90 -6.52
CA SER A 120 -8.11 7.85 -6.51
C SER A 120 -8.75 9.21 -6.83
N LEU A 121 -8.16 10.30 -6.34
CA LEU A 121 -8.61 11.66 -6.63
C LEU A 121 -8.34 12.04 -8.09
N GLY A 122 -7.13 11.77 -8.60
CA GLY A 122 -6.76 12.01 -10.00
C GLY A 122 -7.66 11.24 -10.96
N GLN A 123 -7.98 9.98 -10.68
CA GLN A 123 -8.93 9.19 -11.47
C GLN A 123 -10.35 9.78 -11.48
N ARG A 124 -10.83 10.34 -10.37
CA ARG A 124 -12.13 11.04 -10.33
C ARG A 124 -12.12 12.29 -11.20
N HIS A 125 -11.08 13.11 -11.11
CA HIS A 125 -10.93 14.31 -11.94
C HIS A 125 -10.82 13.97 -13.42
N ALA A 126 -10.03 12.94 -13.77
CA ALA A 126 -9.91 12.47 -15.15
C ALA A 126 -11.26 11.96 -15.69
N ARG A 127 -12.01 11.15 -14.92
CA ARG A 127 -13.36 10.69 -15.30
C ARG A 127 -14.35 11.84 -15.44
N GLN A 128 -14.30 12.83 -14.55
CA GLN A 128 -15.15 14.02 -14.62
C GLN A 128 -14.80 14.87 -15.85
N ALA A 129 -13.52 15.09 -16.14
CA ALA A 129 -13.05 15.80 -17.33
C ALA A 129 -13.45 15.06 -18.61
N ILE A 130 -13.26 13.74 -18.66
CA ILE A 130 -13.74 12.90 -19.77
C ILE A 130 -15.27 12.98 -19.88
N GLY A 131 -16.01 12.98 -18.78
CA GLY A 131 -17.47 13.14 -18.76
C GLY A 131 -17.92 14.47 -19.36
N ILE A 132 -17.28 15.58 -18.95
CA ILE A 132 -17.51 16.93 -19.49
C ILE A 132 -17.18 16.99 -20.98
N LEU A 133 -15.99 16.53 -21.37
CA LEU A 133 -15.50 16.56 -22.77
C LEU A 133 -16.31 15.63 -23.70
N SER A 134 -16.85 14.53 -23.18
CA SER A 134 -17.67 13.59 -23.96
C SER A 134 -19.17 13.88 -23.91
N GLY A 135 -19.59 15.01 -23.33
CA GLY A 135 -21.01 15.38 -23.21
C GLY A 135 -21.84 14.48 -22.28
N ARG A 136 -21.18 13.57 -21.56
CA ARG A 136 -21.77 12.69 -20.54
C ARG A 136 -21.61 13.35 -19.17
N SER A 137 -22.17 14.55 -19.02
CA SER A 137 -22.47 15.07 -17.69
C SER A 137 -23.56 14.18 -17.10
N ARG A 138 -23.36 13.76 -15.84
CA ARG A 138 -24.33 13.03 -15.03
C ARG A 138 -25.76 13.49 -15.36
N GLU A 139 -26.59 12.54 -15.77
CA GLU A 139 -28.04 12.74 -15.85
C GLU A 139 -28.56 13.21 -14.49
N SER A 140 -28.74 14.52 -14.37
CA SER A 140 -29.75 15.17 -13.54
C SER A 140 -29.66 16.67 -13.82
N ASP A 141 -30.71 17.19 -14.47
CA ASP A 141 -30.99 18.59 -14.82
C ASP A 141 -30.14 19.23 -15.92
N THR A 142 -30.37 18.76 -17.15
CA THR A 142 -30.31 19.65 -18.31
C THR A 142 -31.73 20.10 -18.64
N TYR A 143 -31.98 21.40 -18.44
CA TYR A 143 -33.15 22.11 -18.96
C TYR A 143 -33.32 21.75 -20.44
N GLY A 144 -34.48 21.20 -20.82
CA GLY A 144 -34.84 21.05 -22.22
C GLY A 144 -34.99 22.43 -22.88
N PRO A 145 -34.78 22.55 -24.20
CA PRO A 145 -34.85 23.84 -24.93
C PRO A 145 -36.25 24.48 -25.00
N ARG A 146 -37.21 24.00 -24.21
CA ARG A 146 -38.56 24.57 -24.04
C ARG A 146 -39.03 24.76 -22.60
N GLY A 147 -38.18 24.54 -21.59
CA GLY A 147 -38.47 24.99 -20.22
C GLY A 147 -39.77 24.48 -19.59
N GLU A 148 -40.28 23.31 -19.98
CA GLU A 148 -41.43 22.72 -19.29
C GLU A 148 -40.96 21.88 -18.09
N GLN A 149 -41.12 22.45 -16.90
CA GLN A 149 -41.12 21.68 -15.66
C GLN A 149 -42.32 20.73 -15.66
N ARG A 150 -42.09 19.44 -15.92
CA ARG A 150 -43.03 18.42 -15.46
C ARG A 150 -42.74 18.14 -13.99
N ASN A 151 -43.36 18.94 -13.12
CA ASN A 151 -43.57 18.58 -11.73
C ASN A 151 -44.32 17.24 -11.68
N GLY A 152 -43.74 16.27 -10.97
CA GLY A 152 -44.44 15.05 -10.62
C GLY A 152 -45.65 15.39 -9.76
N ALA A 153 -46.84 15.10 -10.27
CA ALA A 153 -48.08 15.06 -9.51
C ALA A 153 -48.91 13.86 -10.01
N ASP A 154 -48.97 12.84 -9.16
CA ASP A 154 -49.93 11.74 -9.03
C ASP A 154 -50.63 11.13 -10.27
N PRO A 155 -50.44 9.82 -10.53
CA PRO A 155 -51.43 9.03 -11.26
C PRO A 155 -52.50 8.55 -10.29
N ASN A 156 -53.59 9.30 -10.18
CA ASN A 156 -54.84 8.79 -9.61
C ASN A 156 -55.46 7.78 -10.60
N PRO A 157 -55.67 6.50 -10.27
CA PRO A 157 -56.22 5.54 -11.22
C PRO A 157 -57.75 5.66 -11.28
N LEU A 158 -58.26 5.97 -12.47
CA LEU A 158 -59.68 6.00 -12.80
C LEU A 158 -60.29 4.59 -12.78
N ALA A 159 -61.32 4.36 -11.96
CA ALA A 159 -62.35 3.34 -12.21
C ALA A 159 -63.61 3.55 -11.34
N LYS A 160 -64.74 3.95 -11.94
CA LYS A 160 -65.97 3.13 -11.99
C LYS A 160 -67.05 3.78 -12.86
N VAL A 161 -67.58 2.99 -13.78
CA VAL A 161 -68.93 3.09 -14.36
C VAL A 161 -69.78 2.02 -13.65
#